data_AF-Q7X0S9-F1
#
_entry.id   AF-Q7X0S9-F1
#
_cell.length_a   1.000
_cell.length_b   1.000
_cell.length_c   1.000
_cell.angle_alpha   90.00
_cell.angle_beta   90.00
_cell.angle_gamma   90.00
#
_symmetry.space_group_name_H-M   'P 1'
#
loop_
_entity.id
_entity.type
_entity.pdbx_description
1 polymer ?
#
loop_
_entity_poly.entity_id
_entity_poly.type
_entity_poly.pdbx_seq_one_letter_code
_entity_poly.pdbx_strand_id
1 'polypeptide(L)'
;QPKAVHNSAERVNVNYEVSFVSETGNLDFTPSLKERYHLTTLAVGDSLSSQELAAIAQFILSKEHPDYIITKRDSSIVTHDNDIFRTILPMDQEFTYHIKDREQAYKANSKTGIVEKTNNTDLISEKYYVLKKGEEPYDPF
;
A
#
# COMPACT_ATOMS: atom_id res chain seq x y z
N GLN A 1 -6.78 17.41 18.26
CA GLN A 1 -5.42 17.19 18.79
C GLN A 1 -5.01 15.76 18.48
N PRO A 2 -3.76 15.50 18.06
CA PRO A 2 -3.27 14.12 18.01
C PRO A 2 -3.34 13.52 19.41
N LYS A 3 -3.81 12.27 19.48
CA LYS A 3 -3.87 11.52 20.74
C LYS A 3 -2.44 11.19 21.16
N ALA A 4 -2.10 11.42 22.43
CA ALA A 4 -0.79 11.02 22.95
C ALA A 4 -0.64 9.50 22.85
N VAL A 5 0.55 9.05 22.44
CA VAL A 5 0.93 7.63 22.42
C VAL A 5 1.63 7.32 23.75
N HIS A 6 1.11 6.33 24.47
CA HIS A 6 1.61 5.92 25.77
C HIS A 6 2.46 4.64 25.69
N ASN A 7 2.03 3.67 24.88
CA ASN A 7 2.76 2.44 24.64
C ASN A 7 3.00 2.29 23.15
N SER A 8 4.09 2.87 22.65
CA SER A 8 4.42 2.86 21.22
C SER A 8 4.57 1.41 20.70
N ALA A 9 4.05 1.18 19.50
CA ALA A 9 4.28 -0.05 18.76
C ALA A 9 5.76 -0.15 18.38
N GLU A 10 6.41 -1.27 18.69
CA GLU A 10 7.83 -1.45 18.34
C GLU A 10 8.01 -1.80 16.86
N ARG A 11 7.09 -2.61 16.31
CA ARG A 11 7.14 -3.09 14.93
C ARG A 11 5.76 -3.11 14.30
N VAL A 12 5.72 -2.84 13.00
CA VAL A 12 4.51 -2.78 12.18
C VAL A 12 4.69 -3.68 10.96
N ASN A 13 3.74 -4.59 10.74
CA ASN A 13 3.69 -5.40 9.54
C ASN A 13 3.14 -4.57 8.39
N VAL A 14 3.97 -4.33 7.37
CA VAL A 14 3.60 -3.58 6.19
C VAL A 14 3.07 -4.55 5.14
N ASN A 15 1.81 -4.36 4.79
CA ASN A 15 1.13 -5.08 3.73
C ASN A 15 0.87 -4.13 2.56
N TYR A 16 0.73 -4.70 1.37
CA TYR A 16 0.59 -3.96 0.13
C TYR A 16 -0.54 -4.52 -0.72
N GLU A 17 -1.32 -3.61 -1.29
CA GLU A 17 -2.44 -3.89 -2.16
C GLU A 17 -2.32 -2.96 -3.37
N VAL A 18 -2.28 -3.51 -4.57
CA VAL A 18 -2.09 -2.72 -5.79
C VAL A 18 -3.18 -3.01 -6.82
N SER A 19 -3.61 -1.98 -7.52
CA SER A 19 -4.55 -2.09 -8.64
C SER A 19 -3.96 -1.42 -9.88
N PHE A 20 -4.12 -2.06 -11.04
CA PHE A 20 -3.63 -1.55 -12.32
C PHE A 20 -4.82 -1.21 -13.21
N VAL A 21 -4.70 -0.12 -13.97
CA VAL A 21 -5.71 0.32 -14.94
C VAL A 21 -5.01 0.61 -16.26
N SER A 22 -5.48 -0.03 -17.34
CA SER A 22 -4.95 0.25 -18.68
C SER A 22 -5.31 1.65 -19.13
N GLU A 23 -4.32 2.40 -19.64
CA GLU A 23 -4.54 3.70 -20.27
C GLU A 23 -5.25 3.61 -21.63
N THR A 24 -5.25 2.43 -22.27
CA THR A 24 -5.89 2.21 -23.57
C THR A 24 -7.30 1.62 -23.46
N GLY A 25 -7.83 1.49 -22.24
CA GLY A 25 -9.15 0.89 -22.00
C GLY A 25 -9.20 -0.62 -22.19
N ASN A 26 -8.04 -1.29 -22.27
CA ASN A 26 -7.97 -2.75 -22.41
C ASN A 26 -8.59 -3.46 -21.19
N LEU A 27 -9.43 -4.46 -21.46
CA LEU A 27 -10.17 -5.26 -20.46
C LEU A 27 -9.29 -6.27 -19.72
N ASP A 28 -8.02 -6.43 -20.11
CA ASP A 28 -7.03 -7.26 -19.39
C ASP A 28 -6.89 -6.85 -17.92
N PHE A 29 -7.28 -5.61 -17.58
CA PHE A 29 -7.29 -5.05 -16.23
C PHE A 29 -8.70 -4.87 -15.66
N THR A 30 -9.63 -5.76 -16.01
CA THR A 30 -10.91 -5.86 -15.28
C THR A 30 -10.66 -5.97 -13.79
N PRO A 31 -11.49 -5.35 -12.92
CA PRO A 31 -11.24 -5.31 -11.49
C PRO A 31 -11.16 -6.72 -10.92
N SER A 32 -9.94 -7.21 -10.75
CA SER A 32 -9.64 -8.45 -10.06
C SER A 32 -9.72 -8.22 -8.55
N LEU A 33 -9.87 -9.31 -7.79
CA LEU A 33 -9.73 -9.25 -6.34
C LEU A 33 -8.38 -8.62 -6.01
N LYS A 34 -8.41 -7.56 -5.22
CA LYS A 34 -7.20 -6.88 -4.78
C LYS A 34 -6.40 -7.83 -3.89
N GLU A 35 -5.35 -8.43 -4.45
CA GLU A 35 -4.45 -9.28 -3.69
C GLU A 35 -3.69 -8.46 -2.67
N ARG A 36 -3.53 -9.04 -1.47
CA ARG A 36 -2.75 -8.44 -0.39
C ARG A 36 -1.46 -9.21 -0.22
N TYR A 37 -0.35 -8.50 -0.34
CA TYR A 37 0.99 -9.03 -0.17
C TYR A 37 1.55 -8.55 1.17
N HIS A 38 2.14 -9.45 1.94
CA HIS A 38 3.00 -9.03 3.03
C HIS A 38 4.33 -8.56 2.43
N LEU A 39 4.71 -7.29 2.62
CA LEU A 39 5.98 -6.76 2.12
C LEU A 39 7.11 -7.03 3.09
N THR A 40 6.96 -6.56 4.32
CA THR A 40 8.02 -6.54 5.33
C THR A 40 7.45 -6.20 6.70
N THR A 41 8.30 -6.23 7.73
CA THR A 41 7.99 -5.72 9.07
C THR A 41 9.03 -4.66 9.43
N LEU A 42 8.58 -3.44 9.68
CA LEU A 42 9.44 -2.28 9.96
C LEU A 42 9.23 -1.74 11.38
N ALA A 43 10.22 -1.06 11.93
CA ALA A 43 10.08 -0.33 13.19
C ALA A 43 9.37 1.02 12.97
N VAL A 44 8.80 1.59 14.02
CA VAL A 44 8.28 2.97 13.96
C VAL A 44 9.42 3.94 13.60
N GLY A 45 9.16 4.84 12.64
CA GLY A 45 10.15 5.79 12.12
C GLY A 45 10.95 5.30 10.91
N ASP A 46 11.05 3.98 10.69
CA ASP A 46 11.58 3.43 9.43
C ASP A 46 10.73 3.92 8.25
N SER A 47 11.28 3.83 7.04
CA SER A 47 10.65 4.42 5.86
C SER A 47 10.57 3.50 4.65
N LEU A 48 9.60 3.78 3.79
CA LEU A 48 9.49 3.25 2.43
C LEU A 48 9.37 4.40 1.44
N SER A 49 10.12 4.33 0.35
CA SER A 49 10.09 5.33 -0.71
C SER A 49 9.06 4.98 -1.79
N SER A 50 8.57 6.00 -2.47
CA SER A 50 7.71 5.83 -3.65
C SER A 50 8.37 5.05 -4.78
N GLN A 51 9.71 5.11 -4.91
CA GLN A 51 10.45 4.32 -5.90
C GLN A 51 10.49 2.83 -5.54
N GLU A 52 10.69 2.50 -4.26
CA GLU A 52 10.65 1.11 -3.79
C GLU A 52 9.27 0.48 -4.05
N LEU A 53 8.21 1.22 -3.70
CA LEU A 53 6.84 0.80 -3.96
C LEU A 53 6.55 0.64 -5.46
N ALA A 54 7.00 1.58 -6.30
CA ALA A 54 6.83 1.49 -7.75
C ALA A 54 7.58 0.28 -8.35
N ALA A 55 8.78 -0.05 -7.85
CA ALA A 55 9.52 -1.24 -8.29
C ALA A 55 8.80 -2.53 -7.90
N ILE A 56 8.24 -2.60 -6.69
CA ILE A 56 7.43 -3.74 -6.23
C ILE A 56 6.16 -3.88 -7.08
N ALA A 57 5.46 -2.77 -7.34
CA ALA A 57 4.28 -2.75 -8.21
C ALA A 57 4.62 -3.27 -9.62
N GLN A 58 5.72 -2.80 -10.22
CA GLN A 58 6.15 -3.23 -11.54
C GLN A 58 6.52 -4.72 -11.56
N PHE A 59 7.12 -5.24 -10.49
CA PHE A 59 7.40 -6.66 -10.34
C PHE A 59 6.11 -7.48 -10.27
N ILE A 60 5.11 -7.05 -9.50
CA ILE A 60 3.78 -7.70 -9.43
C ILE A 60 3.11 -7.69 -10.80
N LEU A 61 3.06 -6.53 -11.47
CA LEU A 61 2.51 -6.39 -12.82
C LEU A 61 3.16 -7.37 -13.81
N SER A 62 4.49 -7.50 -13.76
CA SER A 62 5.24 -8.32 -14.71
C SER A 62 4.97 -9.82 -14.62
N LYS A 63 4.43 -10.32 -13.50
CA LYS A 63 4.11 -11.74 -13.32
C LYS A 63 2.92 -12.17 -14.17
N GLU A 64 1.88 -11.36 -14.20
CA GLU A 64 0.63 -11.64 -14.91
C GLU A 64 0.58 -10.93 -16.28
N HIS A 65 1.23 -9.77 -16.40
CA HIS A 65 1.19 -8.90 -17.57
C HIS A 65 2.60 -8.43 -17.97
N PRO A 66 3.49 -9.33 -18.44
CA PRO A 66 4.91 -9.02 -18.72
C PRO A 66 5.12 -7.96 -19.81
N ASP A 67 4.14 -7.77 -20.69
CA ASP A 67 4.18 -6.78 -21.77
C ASP A 67 3.74 -5.38 -21.32
N TYR A 68 3.36 -5.20 -20.06
CA TYR A 68 2.90 -3.94 -19.51
C TYR A 68 3.94 -3.25 -18.63
N ILE A 69 3.93 -1.92 -18.64
CA ILE A 69 4.74 -1.06 -17.78
C ILE A 69 3.84 -0.09 -17.01
N ILE A 70 4.26 0.27 -15.80
CA ILE A 70 3.66 1.36 -15.03
C ILE A 70 4.08 2.69 -15.65
N THR A 71 3.10 3.55 -15.92
CA THR A 71 3.31 4.89 -16.47
C THR A 71 3.11 5.98 -15.41
N LYS A 72 2.08 5.83 -14.58
CA LYS A 72 1.69 6.85 -13.60
C LYS A 72 1.09 6.23 -12.33
N ARG A 73 1.44 6.80 -11.17
CA ARG A 73 0.72 6.57 -9.91
C ARG A 73 -0.57 7.41 -9.90
N ASP A 74 -1.71 6.74 -9.73
CA ASP A 74 -3.02 7.38 -9.59
C ASP A 74 -3.39 7.64 -8.14
N SER A 75 -2.97 6.79 -7.19
CA SER A 75 -3.16 7.06 -5.76
C SER A 75 -2.25 6.20 -4.90
N SER A 76 -1.96 6.68 -3.69
CA SER A 76 -1.27 5.92 -2.65
C SER A 76 -1.81 6.32 -1.28
N ILE A 77 -2.35 5.34 -0.55
CA ILE A 77 -3.04 5.54 0.73
C ILE A 77 -2.53 4.50 1.72
N VAL A 78 -2.17 4.94 2.92
CA VAL A 78 -1.83 4.05 4.03
C VAL A 78 -2.99 3.98 5.01
N THR A 79 -3.48 2.78 5.26
CA THR A 79 -4.44 2.48 6.33
C THR A 79 -3.68 1.87 7.51
N HIS A 80 -3.88 2.45 8.69
CA HIS A 80 -3.17 2.10 9.91
C HIS A 80 -4.05 1.19 10.77
N ASP A 81 -3.69 -0.08 10.92
CA ASP A 81 -4.49 -1.05 11.66
C ASP A 81 -5.96 -1.06 11.20
N ASN A 82 -6.89 -0.76 12.12
CA ASN A 82 -8.31 -0.55 11.83
C ASN A 82 -8.73 0.92 12.03
N ASP A 83 -7.77 1.85 11.99
CA ASP A 83 -8.04 3.29 12.14
C ASP A 83 -8.79 3.84 10.92
N ILE A 84 -9.76 4.70 11.19
CA ILE A 84 -10.52 5.42 10.16
C ILE A 84 -9.66 6.53 9.52
N PHE A 85 -8.66 7.05 10.23
CA PHE A 85 -7.78 8.10 9.74
C PHE A 85 -6.63 7.51 8.93
N ARG A 86 -6.73 7.65 7.62
CA ARG A 86 -5.73 7.18 6.65
C ARG A 86 -4.74 8.30 6.32
N THR A 87 -3.52 7.91 5.94
CA THR A 87 -2.55 8.85 5.36
C THR A 87 -2.65 8.78 3.85
N ILE A 88 -3.00 9.91 3.23
CA ILE A 88 -2.96 10.08 1.77
C ILE A 88 -1.56 10.56 1.40
N LEU A 89 -0.88 9.83 0.53
CA LEU A 89 0.48 10.15 0.08
C LEU A 89 0.43 10.94 -1.24
N PRO A 90 1.47 11.76 -1.54
CA PRO A 90 1.54 12.51 -2.78
C PRO A 90 1.42 11.63 -4.03
N MET A 91 0.65 12.10 -5.01
CA MET A 91 0.40 11.37 -6.26
C MET A 91 1.38 11.74 -7.37
N ASP A 92 1.55 13.04 -7.60
CA ASP A 92 2.31 13.57 -8.74
C ASP A 92 3.77 13.93 -8.41
N GLN A 93 4.29 13.45 -7.28
CA GLN A 93 5.69 13.64 -6.88
C GLN A 93 6.19 12.46 -6.03
N GLU A 94 7.51 12.29 -5.97
CA GLU A 94 8.14 11.33 -5.08
C GLU A 94 7.84 11.64 -3.60
N PHE A 95 7.73 10.60 -2.80
CA PHE A 95 7.49 10.68 -1.37
C PHE A 95 8.31 9.66 -0.60
N THR A 96 8.42 9.89 0.70
CA THR A 96 8.93 8.92 1.66
C THR A 96 7.91 8.77 2.77
N TYR A 97 7.34 7.56 2.88
CA TYR A 97 6.43 7.22 3.95
C TYR A 97 7.23 6.74 5.15
N HIS A 98 7.09 7.43 6.29
CA HIS A 98 7.64 6.96 7.56
C HIS A 98 6.57 6.22 8.35
N ILE A 99 6.92 5.05 8.89
CA ILE A 99 6.02 4.25 9.73
C ILE A 99 5.56 5.11 10.90
N LYS A 100 4.26 5.40 10.91
CA LYS A 100 3.64 6.34 11.85
C LYS A 100 3.62 5.75 13.25
N ASP A 101 4.08 6.53 14.23
CA ASP A 101 3.97 6.20 15.65
C ASP A 101 2.51 6.06 16.08
N ARG A 102 2.23 5.02 16.87
CA ARG A 102 0.90 4.66 17.33
C ARG A 102 0.98 3.71 18.52
N GLU A 103 -0.14 3.53 19.19
CA GLU A 103 -0.27 2.54 20.26
C GLU A 103 -0.03 1.12 19.75
N GLN A 104 0.67 0.33 20.55
CA GLN A 104 0.77 -1.10 20.42
C GLN A 104 -0.64 -1.70 20.31
N ALA A 105 -0.87 -2.52 19.29
CA ALA A 105 -2.13 -3.21 19.11
C ALA A 105 -2.28 -4.34 20.13
N TYR A 106 -3.51 -4.51 20.61
CA TYR A 106 -3.87 -5.58 21.54
C TYR A 106 -5.17 -6.26 21.09
N LYS A 107 -5.32 -7.53 21.42
CA LYS A 107 -6.55 -8.28 21.17
C LYS A 107 -6.89 -9.12 22.39
N ALA A 108 -8.16 -9.14 22.77
CA ALA A 108 -8.65 -10.07 23.78
C ALA A 108 -8.65 -11.49 23.21
N ASN A 109 -8.01 -12.41 23.92
CA ASN A 109 -8.07 -13.83 23.64
C ASN A 109 -9.51 -14.32 23.81
N SER A 110 -10.10 -14.91 22.76
CA SER A 110 -11.51 -15.29 22.75
C SER A 110 -11.88 -16.39 23.74
N LYS A 111 -10.89 -17.14 24.24
CA LYS A 111 -11.11 -18.23 25.21
C LYS A 111 -10.93 -17.76 26.65
N THR A 112 -9.95 -16.91 26.92
CA THR A 112 -9.56 -16.52 28.28
C THR A 112 -10.02 -15.12 28.66
N GLY A 113 -10.37 -14.26 27.68
CA GLY A 113 -10.67 -12.84 27.88
C GLY A 113 -9.44 -11.97 28.17
N ILE A 114 -8.25 -12.57 28.28
CA ILE A 114 -7.00 -11.85 28.59
C ILE A 114 -6.57 -11.06 27.36
N VAL A 115 -6.17 -9.80 27.57
CA VAL A 115 -5.67 -8.91 26.52
C VAL A 115 -4.20 -9.24 26.25
N GLU A 116 -3.91 -9.64 25.01
CA GLU A 116 -2.57 -10.01 24.56
C GLU A 116 -2.08 -9.03 23.48
N LYS A 117 -0.77 -8.80 23.41
CA LYS A 117 -0.15 -8.02 22.34
C LYS A 117 -0.39 -8.70 21.00
N THR A 118 -0.71 -7.92 19.96
CA THR A 118 -0.78 -8.39 18.57
C THR A 118 0.04 -7.48 17.67
N ASN A 119 0.41 -7.95 16.49
CA ASN A 119 1.14 -7.11 15.54
C ASN A 119 0.29 -5.92 15.10
N ASN A 120 0.88 -4.73 15.12
CA ASN A 120 0.35 -3.60 14.36
C ASN A 120 0.57 -3.85 12.87
N THR A 121 -0.25 -3.20 12.06
CA THR A 121 -0.26 -3.36 10.61
C THR A 121 -0.40 -2.01 9.91
N ASP A 122 0.27 -1.90 8.77
CA ASP A 122 -0.01 -0.90 7.76
C ASP A 122 -0.45 -1.60 6.49
N LEU A 123 -1.49 -1.09 5.85
CA LEU A 123 -1.88 -1.47 4.50
C LEU A 123 -1.64 -0.28 3.58
N ILE A 124 -0.62 -0.40 2.74
CA ILE A 124 -0.34 0.54 1.66
C ILE A 124 -1.16 0.09 0.45
N SER A 125 -2.12 0.90 0.05
CA SER A 125 -2.97 0.66 -1.11
C SER A 125 -2.64 1.64 -2.23
N GLU A 126 -2.19 1.13 -3.37
CA GLU A 126 -1.83 1.93 -4.53
C GLU A 126 -2.66 1.59 -5.76
N LYS A 127 -2.83 2.59 -6.62
CA LYS A 127 -3.41 2.43 -7.95
C LYS A 127 -2.46 3.03 -8.98
N TYR A 128 -2.22 2.30 -10.05
CA TYR A 128 -1.33 2.70 -11.14
C TYR A 128 -2.05 2.62 -12.49
N TYR A 129 -1.73 3.58 -13.36
CA TYR A 129 -1.97 3.44 -14.78
C TYR A 129 -0.84 2.62 -15.41
N VAL A 130 -1.21 1.79 -16.38
CA VAL A 130 -0.30 0.91 -17.10
C VAL A 130 -0.54 0.99 -18.60
N LEU A 131 0.54 0.75 -19.35
CA LEU A 131 0.53 0.79 -20.80
C LEU A 131 1.29 -0.42 -21.34
N LYS A 132 0.82 -0.98 -22.45
CA LYS A 132 1.57 -2.04 -23.13
C LYS A 132 2.82 -1.44 -23.76
N LYS A 133 3.94 -2.15 -23.67
CA LYS A 133 5.21 -1.69 -24.26
C LYS A 133 5.04 -1.41 -25.74
N GLY A 134 5.36 -0.18 -26.16
CA GLY A 134 5.26 0.26 -27.55
C GLY A 134 3.89 0.81 -27.97
N GLU A 135 2.89 0.84 -27.07
CA GLU A 135 1.65 1.58 -27.30
C GLU A 135 1.80 3.04 -26.84
N GLU A 136 0.95 3.91 -27.36
CA GLU A 136 0.75 5.28 -26.86
C GLU A 136 -0.53 5.33 -26.02
N PRO A 137 -0.61 6.22 -25.01
CA PRO A 137 -1.84 6.45 -24.27
C PRO A 137 -2.99 6.80 -25.21
N TYR A 138 -4.21 6.39 -24.88
CA TYR A 138 -5.38 6.82 -25.64
C TYR A 138 -5.56 8.33 -25.49
N ASP A 139 -5.48 9.07 -26.61
CA ASP A 139 -5.88 10.48 -26.67
C ASP A 139 -7.37 10.57 -27.03
N PRO A 140 -8.25 11.00 -26.11
CA PRO A 140 -9.67 11.14 -26.41
C PRO A 140 -10.00 12.37 -27.28
N PHE A 141 -9.02 13.18 -27.71
CA PHE A 141 -9.23 14.47 -28.39
C PHE A 141 -8.78 14.51 -29.85
#